data_AF-A0A6P0LQA5-F1
#
_entry.id   AF-A0A6P0LQA5-F1
#
_cell.length_a   1.000
_cell.length_b   1.000
_cell.length_c   1.000
_cell.angle_alpha   90.00
_cell.angle_beta   90.00
_cell.angle_gamma   90.00
#
_symmetry.space_group_name_H-M   'P 1'
#
loop_
_entity.id
_entity.type
_entity.pdbx_description
1 polymer ?
#
loop_
_entity_poly.entity_id
_entity_poly.type
_entity_poly.pdbx_seq_one_letter_code
_entity_poly.pdbx_strand_id
1 'polypeptide(L)'
;AQRLIAKPSESILTYEQEAIQEILKLSAGHPYFTQVICFTLFLKAMEESNQNATVTRTDVVNIVERIFHDDNAQAGLVWFWDGLPIPEKVVFSAVAEAQKRANTQANNLPEEPLALLMEYGVIPTDDLIKAAERLSEKGFLDNTERRIKVELVRLWLVRYHQLDREISELEKLEQKNVIQLFSVANNLYSQGNKQNAIQLYNQILGINPNHFQTILELAKWHLEIENFDQALEFYQRAYQFDPIRNKDILLDTLQNYGHSLFIQKEFAKARQQYDRVLVIQPNCSSAQQRLAEIRIFESNENTSHINPTPGDKQKKSVKVLLGVGIVAVIAISAVSRVYRLFSPCPPGEQEKFGILCVVKGGTNSGNRDFPIRRMVEIKQVKKK
;
A
#
# COMPACT_ATOMS: atom_id res chain seq x y z
N ALA A 1 -37.25 -9.82 -2.25
CA ALA A 1 -36.70 -8.47 -1.96
C ALA A 1 -37.75 -7.37 -2.08
N GLN A 2 -38.48 -7.21 -3.20
CA GLN A 2 -39.56 -6.20 -3.35
C GLN A 2 -40.58 -6.16 -2.19
N ARG A 3 -41.02 -7.33 -1.71
CA ARG A 3 -41.93 -7.42 -0.57
C ARG A 3 -41.32 -6.88 0.74
N LEU A 4 -40.00 -6.96 0.94
CA LEU A 4 -39.33 -6.40 2.11
C LEU A 4 -39.21 -4.87 2.01
N ILE A 5 -39.20 -4.32 0.79
CA ILE A 5 -39.08 -2.89 0.53
C ILE A 5 -40.43 -2.20 0.70
N ALA A 6 -41.46 -2.66 0.00
CA ALA A 6 -42.72 -1.91 -0.12
C ALA A 6 -43.78 -2.29 0.91
N LYS A 7 -43.85 -3.55 1.33
CA LYS A 7 -44.93 -4.03 2.21
C LYS A 7 -44.96 -3.36 3.59
N PRO A 8 -43.82 -3.14 4.28
CA PRO A 8 -43.84 -2.57 5.63
C PRO A 8 -44.42 -1.15 5.72
N SER A 9 -44.40 -0.40 4.61
CA SER A 9 -44.82 1.00 4.55
C SER A 9 -45.94 1.24 3.52
N GLU A 10 -46.64 0.19 3.07
CA GLU A 10 -47.60 0.25 1.96
C GLU A 10 -48.77 1.23 2.17
N SER A 11 -49.08 1.57 3.42
CA SER A 11 -50.11 2.56 3.78
C SER A 11 -49.58 4.00 3.86
N ILE A 12 -48.28 4.22 3.66
CA ILE A 12 -47.59 5.50 3.90
C ILE A 12 -46.73 5.90 2.69
N LEU A 13 -46.01 4.95 2.09
CA LEU A 13 -45.10 5.15 0.97
C LEU A 13 -45.47 4.26 -0.22
N THR A 14 -45.29 4.81 -1.42
CA THR A 14 -45.24 4.02 -2.66
C THR A 14 -43.85 4.14 -3.28
N TYR A 15 -43.42 3.14 -4.05
CA TYR A 15 -42.06 3.11 -4.63
C TYR A 15 -42.13 2.98 -6.14
N GLU A 16 -41.39 3.83 -6.85
CA GLU A 16 -41.16 3.66 -8.28
C GLU A 16 -40.30 2.40 -8.55
N GLN A 17 -40.44 1.82 -9.74
CA GLN A 17 -39.63 0.66 -10.12
C GLN A 17 -38.13 0.97 -10.11
N GLU A 18 -37.75 2.17 -10.56
CA GLU A 18 -36.36 2.62 -10.53
C GLU A 18 -35.83 2.81 -9.10
N ALA A 19 -36.68 3.27 -8.17
CA ALA A 19 -36.34 3.37 -6.75
C ALA A 19 -36.08 1.99 -6.15
N ILE A 20 -36.95 1.01 -6.43
CA ILE A 20 -36.75 -0.38 -6.00
C ILE A 20 -35.44 -0.93 -6.56
N GLN A 21 -35.15 -0.72 -7.84
CA GLN A 21 -33.91 -1.16 -8.47
C GLN A 21 -32.67 -0.53 -7.81
N GLU A 22 -32.72 0.77 -7.51
CA GLU A 22 -31.61 1.45 -6.83
C GLU A 22 -31.42 0.95 -5.38
N ILE A 23 -32.51 0.66 -4.65
CA ILE A 23 -32.42 0.03 -3.32
C ILE A 23 -31.76 -1.35 -3.41
N LEU A 24 -32.15 -2.16 -4.40
CA LEU A 24 -31.56 -3.48 -4.62
C LEU A 24 -30.08 -3.38 -5.03
N LYS A 25 -29.72 -2.39 -5.84
CA LYS A 25 -28.33 -2.13 -6.21
C LYS A 25 -27.49 -1.75 -4.99
N LEU A 26 -27.96 -0.81 -4.16
CA LEU A 26 -27.25 -0.36 -2.95
C LEU A 26 -27.11 -1.48 -1.91
N SER A 27 -28.18 -2.24 -1.67
CA SER A 27 -28.20 -3.28 -0.64
C SER A 27 -27.72 -4.65 -1.11
N ALA A 28 -27.57 -4.86 -2.43
CA ALA A 28 -27.44 -6.18 -3.05
C ALA A 28 -28.52 -7.19 -2.60
N GLY A 29 -29.70 -6.69 -2.19
CA GLY A 29 -30.78 -7.50 -1.63
C GLY A 29 -30.52 -8.05 -0.21
N HIS A 30 -29.45 -7.62 0.45
CA HIS A 30 -29.11 -8.04 1.81
C HIS A 30 -30.15 -7.48 2.81
N PRO A 31 -30.82 -8.32 3.62
CA PRO A 31 -31.96 -7.91 4.45
C PRO A 31 -31.67 -6.71 5.37
N TYR A 32 -30.52 -6.71 6.07
CA TYR A 32 -30.12 -5.62 6.94
C TYR A 32 -29.99 -4.28 6.19
N PHE A 33 -29.20 -4.23 5.10
CA PHE A 33 -29.00 -3.00 4.33
C PHE A 33 -30.26 -2.54 3.61
N THR A 34 -31.10 -3.47 3.15
CA THR A 34 -32.42 -3.13 2.61
C THR A 34 -33.28 -2.45 3.69
N GLN A 35 -33.30 -2.98 4.92
CA GLN A 35 -34.05 -2.38 6.03
C GLN A 35 -33.52 -1.02 6.43
N VAL A 36 -32.19 -0.84 6.53
CA VAL A 36 -31.57 0.46 6.82
C VAL A 36 -32.02 1.51 5.80
N ILE A 37 -31.88 1.21 4.51
CA ILE A 37 -32.29 2.13 3.44
C ILE A 37 -33.79 2.46 3.52
N CYS A 38 -34.65 1.44 3.65
CA CYS A 38 -36.09 1.65 3.69
C CYS A 38 -36.54 2.42 4.93
N PHE A 39 -35.93 2.16 6.09
CA PHE A 39 -36.24 2.84 7.34
C PHE A 39 -35.79 4.31 7.29
N THR A 40 -34.62 4.62 6.74
CA THR A 40 -34.18 6.02 6.55
C THR A 40 -35.09 6.78 5.58
N LEU A 41 -35.55 6.14 4.50
CA LEU A 41 -36.54 6.73 3.57
C LEU A 41 -37.88 7.01 4.27
N PHE A 42 -38.33 6.08 5.11
CA PHE A 42 -39.53 6.26 5.92
C PHE A 42 -39.42 7.44 6.88
N LEU A 43 -38.32 7.53 7.63
CA LEU A 43 -38.10 8.65 8.55
C LEU A 43 -38.09 10.00 7.81
N LYS A 44 -37.44 10.08 6.65
CA LYS A 44 -37.45 11.29 5.80
C LYS A 44 -38.87 11.69 5.42
N ALA A 45 -39.69 10.76 4.94
CA ALA A 45 -41.06 11.05 4.52
C ALA A 45 -41.96 11.51 5.69
N MET A 46 -41.75 10.95 6.88
CA MET A 46 -42.46 11.35 8.09
C MET A 46 -42.11 12.77 8.54
N GLU A 47 -40.84 13.18 8.45
CA GLU A 47 -40.39 14.54 8.77
C GLU A 47 -40.98 15.59 7.81
N GLU A 48 -41.12 15.25 6.53
CA GLU A 48 -41.69 16.12 5.50
C GLU A 48 -43.23 16.20 5.59
N SER A 49 -43.86 15.53 6.57
CA SER A 49 -45.32 15.46 6.75
C SER A 49 -46.09 15.00 5.49
N ASN A 50 -45.43 14.21 4.65
CA ASN A 50 -45.95 13.81 3.34
C ASN A 50 -46.65 12.45 3.44
N GLN A 51 -47.95 12.47 3.72
CA GLN A 51 -48.77 11.26 3.68
C GLN A 51 -49.02 10.86 2.21
N ASN A 52 -48.61 9.65 1.82
CA ASN A 52 -48.63 9.10 0.45
C ASN A 52 -47.49 9.58 -0.47
N ALA A 53 -46.29 9.77 0.08
CA ALA A 53 -45.12 10.11 -0.73
C ALA A 53 -44.73 8.96 -1.68
N THR A 54 -44.44 9.30 -2.93
CA THR A 54 -43.84 8.38 -3.91
C THR A 54 -42.32 8.50 -3.81
N VAL A 55 -41.66 7.41 -3.44
CA VAL A 55 -40.20 7.31 -3.37
C VAL A 55 -39.65 7.16 -4.79
N THR A 56 -38.86 8.14 -5.21
CA THR A 56 -38.17 8.15 -6.50
C THR A 56 -36.77 7.57 -6.41
N ARG A 57 -36.15 7.27 -7.56
CA ARG A 57 -34.72 6.90 -7.62
C ARG A 57 -33.83 7.95 -6.97
N THR A 58 -34.13 9.23 -7.20
CA THR A 58 -33.38 10.37 -6.65
C THR A 58 -33.46 10.40 -5.12
N ASP A 59 -34.61 10.07 -4.53
CA ASP A 59 -34.74 9.96 -3.07
C ASP A 59 -33.80 8.89 -2.52
N VAL A 60 -33.73 7.72 -3.17
CA VAL A 60 -32.85 6.61 -2.76
C VAL A 60 -31.37 7.00 -2.86
N VAL A 61 -30.98 7.76 -3.87
CA VAL A 61 -29.59 8.25 -3.99
C VAL A 61 -29.28 9.27 -2.88
N ASN A 62 -30.20 10.18 -2.60
CA ASN A 62 -29.99 11.27 -1.64
C ASN A 62 -29.96 10.81 -0.18
N ILE A 63 -30.55 9.66 0.16
CA ILE A 63 -30.49 9.14 1.53
C ILE A 63 -29.15 8.51 1.90
N VAL A 64 -28.23 8.27 0.95
CA VAL A 64 -26.97 7.57 1.24
C VAL A 64 -26.12 8.40 2.21
N GLU A 65 -26.00 9.70 1.95
CA GLU A 65 -25.31 10.61 2.87
C GLU A 65 -26.02 10.66 4.23
N ARG A 66 -27.35 10.63 4.26
CA ARG A 66 -28.09 10.60 5.52
C ARG A 66 -27.81 9.34 6.33
N ILE A 67 -27.79 8.16 5.70
CA ILE A 67 -27.37 6.90 6.34
C ILE A 67 -25.98 7.06 6.92
N PHE A 68 -25.09 7.76 6.23
CA PHE A 68 -23.72 7.93 6.65
C PHE A 68 -23.50 8.92 7.80
N HIS A 69 -24.50 9.75 8.13
CA HIS A 69 -24.44 10.67 9.27
C HIS A 69 -25.31 10.21 10.45
N ASP A 70 -26.03 9.10 10.32
CA ASP A 70 -26.89 8.55 11.38
C ASP A 70 -26.19 7.37 12.07
N ASP A 71 -25.76 7.58 13.31
CA ASP A 71 -25.09 6.58 14.14
C ASP A 71 -25.89 5.27 14.25
N ASN A 72 -27.22 5.34 14.28
CA ASN A 72 -28.07 4.16 14.38
C ASN A 72 -28.08 3.37 13.06
N ALA A 73 -28.11 4.06 11.92
CA ALA A 73 -28.07 3.45 10.61
C ALA A 73 -26.70 2.79 10.33
N GLN A 74 -25.63 3.38 10.87
CA GLN A 74 -24.27 2.86 10.76
C GLN A 74 -23.90 1.80 11.81
N ALA A 75 -24.67 1.61 12.88
CA ALA A 75 -24.27 0.75 14.00
C ALA A 75 -23.82 -0.65 13.55
N GLY A 76 -24.54 -1.30 12.63
CA GLY A 76 -24.12 -2.60 12.07
C GLY A 76 -22.90 -2.52 11.16
N LEU A 77 -22.69 -1.39 10.47
CA LEU A 77 -21.48 -1.14 9.67
C LEU A 77 -20.24 -1.04 10.57
N VAL A 78 -20.33 -0.23 11.63
CA VAL A 78 -19.24 -0.03 12.60
C VAL A 78 -18.92 -1.34 13.33
N TRP A 79 -19.96 -2.02 13.82
CA TRP A 79 -19.77 -3.28 14.55
C TRP A 79 -19.08 -4.36 13.72
N PHE A 80 -19.45 -4.53 12.44
CA PHE A 80 -18.75 -5.52 11.61
C PHE A 80 -17.29 -5.09 11.38
N TRP A 81 -17.07 -3.80 11.13
CA TRP A 81 -15.74 -3.28 10.81
C TRP A 81 -14.79 -3.49 11.99
N ASP A 82 -15.23 -3.16 13.19
CA ASP A 82 -14.44 -3.35 14.42
C ASP A 82 -14.09 -4.82 14.67
N GLY A 83 -14.92 -5.75 14.19
CA GLY A 83 -14.66 -7.18 14.23
C GLY A 83 -13.62 -7.69 13.23
N LEU A 84 -13.22 -6.90 12.23
CA LEU A 84 -12.24 -7.32 11.22
C LEU A 84 -10.80 -7.14 11.75
N PRO A 85 -9.92 -8.15 11.58
CA PRO A 85 -8.49 -7.98 11.82
C PRO A 85 -7.88 -6.99 10.81
N ILE A 86 -6.76 -6.36 11.19
CA ILE A 86 -6.10 -5.33 10.37
C ILE A 86 -5.87 -5.79 8.91
N PRO A 87 -5.36 -7.01 8.60
CA PRO A 87 -5.19 -7.43 7.22
C PRO A 87 -6.50 -7.48 6.42
N GLU A 88 -7.61 -7.87 7.05
CA GLU A 88 -8.94 -7.85 6.40
C GLU A 88 -9.43 -6.42 6.18
N LYS A 89 -9.24 -5.52 7.14
CA LYS A 89 -9.57 -4.09 6.96
C LYS A 89 -8.85 -3.49 5.76
N VAL A 90 -7.54 -3.71 5.68
CA VAL A 90 -6.68 -3.21 4.60
C VAL A 90 -7.11 -3.76 3.24
N VAL A 91 -7.29 -5.08 3.13
CA VAL A 91 -7.75 -5.69 1.87
C VAL A 91 -9.14 -5.21 1.50
N PHE A 92 -10.06 -5.08 2.46
CA PHE A 92 -11.42 -4.66 2.16
C PHE A 92 -11.47 -3.21 1.64
N SER A 93 -10.69 -2.31 2.23
CA SER A 93 -10.50 -0.95 1.73
C SER A 93 -9.78 -0.91 0.38
N ALA A 94 -8.83 -1.82 0.12
CA ALA A 94 -8.15 -1.93 -1.17
C ALA A 94 -9.13 -2.33 -2.28
N VAL A 95 -10.00 -3.31 -2.02
CA VAL A 95 -11.07 -3.69 -2.96
C VAL A 95 -12.01 -2.51 -3.22
N ALA A 96 -12.42 -1.80 -2.16
CA ALA A 96 -13.33 -0.66 -2.30
C ALA A 96 -12.73 0.46 -3.19
N GLU A 97 -11.45 0.76 -3.00
CA GLU A 97 -10.72 1.75 -3.81
C GLU A 97 -10.50 1.27 -5.25
N ALA A 98 -10.11 0.01 -5.47
CA ALA A 98 -9.96 -0.58 -6.79
C ALA A 98 -11.28 -0.52 -7.59
N GLN A 99 -12.41 -0.84 -6.96
CA GLN A 99 -13.74 -0.72 -7.57
C GLN A 99 -14.09 0.73 -7.90
N LYS A 100 -13.80 1.66 -7.00
CA LYS A 100 -14.04 3.10 -7.23
C LYS A 100 -13.23 3.60 -8.43
N ARG A 101 -11.94 3.25 -8.53
CA ARG A 101 -11.09 3.58 -9.70
C ARG A 101 -11.69 3.05 -11.00
N ALA A 102 -12.09 1.79 -11.04
CA ALA A 102 -12.70 1.17 -12.22
C ALA A 102 -14.02 1.85 -12.62
N ASN A 103 -14.88 2.17 -11.65
CA ASN A 103 -16.15 2.87 -11.88
C ASN A 103 -15.91 4.27 -12.47
N THR A 104 -14.90 5.01 -12.01
CA THR A 104 -14.54 6.34 -12.54
C THR A 104 -14.00 6.25 -13.97
N GLN A 105 -13.26 5.20 -14.31
CA GLN A 105 -12.66 5.02 -15.63
C GLN A 105 -13.60 4.38 -16.67
N ALA A 106 -14.86 4.09 -16.31
CA ALA A 106 -15.80 3.31 -17.12
C ALA A 106 -15.22 1.95 -17.58
N ASN A 107 -14.32 1.37 -16.79
CA ASN A 107 -13.66 0.09 -17.04
C ASN A 107 -14.47 -1.06 -16.39
N ASN A 108 -14.51 -2.22 -17.05
CA ASN A 108 -15.40 -3.32 -16.64
C ASN A 108 -14.89 -4.18 -15.47
N LEU A 109 -13.59 -4.19 -15.16
CA LEU A 109 -13.03 -5.03 -14.10
C LEU A 109 -12.11 -4.21 -13.17
N PRO A 110 -12.34 -4.22 -11.85
CA PRO A 110 -11.43 -3.63 -10.89
C PRO A 110 -10.02 -4.24 -10.96
N GLU A 111 -9.03 -3.42 -10.62
CA GLU A 111 -7.65 -3.84 -10.39
C GLU A 111 -7.60 -4.96 -9.33
N GLU A 112 -6.56 -5.78 -9.37
CA GLU A 112 -6.35 -6.80 -8.34
C GLU A 112 -5.95 -6.10 -7.02
N PRO A 113 -6.65 -6.32 -5.90
CA PRO A 113 -6.44 -5.54 -4.68
C PRO A 113 -5.03 -5.61 -4.10
N LEU A 114 -4.35 -6.76 -4.16
CA LEU A 114 -2.99 -6.90 -3.65
C LEU A 114 -1.97 -6.19 -4.56
N ALA A 115 -2.18 -6.20 -5.88
CA ALA A 115 -1.40 -5.42 -6.83
C ALA A 115 -1.59 -3.92 -6.60
N LEU A 116 -2.82 -3.48 -6.29
CA LEU A 116 -3.08 -2.09 -5.90
C LEU A 116 -2.30 -1.73 -4.64
N LEU A 117 -2.27 -2.59 -3.61
CA LEU A 117 -1.49 -2.35 -2.38
C LEU A 117 0.01 -2.17 -2.67
N MET A 118 0.56 -2.85 -3.67
CA MET A 118 1.96 -2.67 -4.08
C MET A 118 2.23 -1.26 -4.63
N GLU A 119 1.26 -0.60 -5.25
CA GLU A 119 1.39 0.81 -5.67
C GLU A 119 1.57 1.76 -4.47
N TYR A 120 1.05 1.37 -3.30
CA TYR A 120 1.22 2.06 -2.03
C TYR A 120 2.44 1.58 -1.23
N GLY A 121 3.34 0.80 -1.86
CA GLY A 121 4.58 0.34 -1.22
C GLY A 121 4.36 -0.77 -0.20
N VAL A 122 3.18 -1.40 -0.18
CA VAL A 122 2.90 -2.56 0.67
C VAL A 122 3.48 -3.81 0.02
N ILE A 123 4.15 -4.64 0.82
CA ILE A 123 4.54 -6.00 0.43
C ILE A 123 3.38 -6.93 0.79
N PRO A 124 2.79 -7.66 -0.17
CA PRO A 124 1.77 -8.67 0.12
C PRO A 124 2.36 -9.77 1.00
N THR A 125 1.82 -9.92 2.21
CA THR A 125 2.17 -11.00 3.14
C THR A 125 1.13 -12.12 3.05
N ASP A 126 1.48 -13.31 3.55
CA ASP A 126 0.54 -14.43 3.66
C ASP A 126 -0.75 -14.03 4.41
N ASP A 127 -0.65 -13.14 5.40
CA ASP A 127 -1.82 -12.67 6.15
C ASP A 127 -2.76 -11.81 5.33
N LEU A 128 -2.22 -10.99 4.42
CA LEU A 128 -3.00 -10.18 3.48
C LEU A 128 -3.63 -11.07 2.40
N ILE A 129 -2.91 -12.05 1.88
CA ILE A 129 -3.44 -13.02 0.91
C ILE A 129 -4.61 -13.79 1.52
N LYS A 130 -4.41 -14.39 2.70
CA LYS A 130 -5.48 -15.11 3.41
C LYS A 130 -6.62 -14.20 3.86
N ALA A 131 -6.38 -12.90 4.01
CA ALA A 131 -7.46 -11.96 4.33
C ALA A 131 -8.44 -11.79 3.18
N ALA A 132 -7.96 -11.74 1.93
CA ALA A 132 -8.83 -11.74 0.75
C ALA A 132 -9.70 -13.01 0.69
N GLU A 133 -9.08 -14.17 0.90
CA GLU A 133 -9.77 -15.47 0.94
C GLU A 133 -10.86 -15.49 2.02
N ARG A 134 -10.53 -15.09 3.26
CA ARG A 134 -11.50 -15.04 4.38
C ARG A 134 -12.64 -14.07 4.12
N LEU A 135 -12.39 -12.92 3.50
CA LEU A 135 -13.45 -11.97 3.14
C LEU A 135 -14.36 -12.54 2.05
N SER A 136 -13.81 -13.31 1.11
CA SER A 136 -14.56 -14.05 0.09
C SER A 136 -15.43 -15.16 0.71
N GLU A 137 -14.85 -15.98 1.59
CA GLU A 137 -15.53 -17.06 2.32
C GLU A 137 -16.69 -16.55 3.19
N LYS A 138 -16.49 -15.43 3.89
CA LYS A 138 -17.54 -14.73 4.66
C LYS A 138 -18.60 -14.08 3.76
N GLY A 139 -18.38 -14.06 2.45
CA GLY A 139 -19.32 -13.57 1.46
C GLY A 139 -19.27 -12.05 1.24
N PHE A 140 -18.32 -11.33 1.82
CA PHE A 140 -18.17 -9.88 1.63
C PHE A 140 -17.70 -9.53 0.22
N LEU A 141 -16.82 -10.36 -0.34
CA LEU A 141 -16.29 -10.21 -1.68
C LEU A 141 -16.98 -11.18 -2.66
N ASP A 142 -16.96 -10.82 -3.94
CA ASP A 142 -17.31 -11.72 -5.02
C ASP A 142 -16.27 -12.84 -5.20
N ASN A 143 -16.57 -13.82 -6.06
CA ASN A 143 -15.70 -14.97 -6.27
C ASN A 143 -14.36 -14.63 -6.93
N THR A 144 -14.21 -13.40 -7.42
CA THR A 144 -12.94 -12.91 -7.98
C THR A 144 -12.10 -12.16 -6.94
N GLU A 145 -12.67 -11.90 -5.75
CA GLU A 145 -12.11 -11.10 -4.67
C GLU A 145 -11.92 -9.61 -5.03
N ARG A 146 -12.42 -9.18 -6.19
CA ARG A 146 -12.23 -7.81 -6.71
C ARG A 146 -13.40 -6.90 -6.48
N ARG A 147 -14.52 -7.42 -5.98
CA ARG A 147 -15.72 -6.63 -5.75
C ARG A 147 -16.33 -6.89 -4.39
N ILE A 148 -16.61 -5.81 -3.67
CA ILE A 148 -17.51 -5.82 -2.53
C ILE A 148 -18.93 -6.07 -3.05
N LYS A 149 -19.62 -7.05 -2.46
CA LYS A 149 -20.97 -7.43 -2.92
C LYS A 149 -22.02 -6.37 -2.62
N VAL A 150 -21.95 -5.72 -1.46
CA VAL A 150 -22.91 -4.70 -1.04
C VAL A 150 -22.37 -3.31 -1.37
N GLU A 151 -23.01 -2.62 -2.30
CA GLU A 151 -22.57 -1.31 -2.78
C GLU A 151 -22.59 -0.24 -1.68
N LEU A 152 -23.56 -0.29 -0.76
CA LEU A 152 -23.61 0.62 0.40
C LEU A 152 -22.37 0.48 1.29
N VAL A 153 -21.87 -0.74 1.49
CA VAL A 153 -20.63 -1.01 2.24
C VAL A 153 -19.42 -0.45 1.50
N ARG A 154 -19.33 -0.65 0.19
CA ARG A 154 -18.25 -0.09 -0.64
C ARG A 154 -18.21 1.44 -0.54
N LEU A 155 -19.36 2.10 -0.65
CA LEU A 155 -19.46 3.56 -0.54
C LEU A 155 -19.04 4.05 0.86
N TRP A 156 -19.45 3.33 1.91
CA TRP A 156 -19.08 3.64 3.28
C TRP A 156 -17.57 3.51 3.52
N LEU A 157 -16.93 2.45 3.02
CA LEU A 157 -15.48 2.24 3.13
C LEU A 157 -14.69 3.33 2.42
N VAL A 158 -15.07 3.69 1.18
CA VAL A 158 -14.41 4.78 0.45
C VAL A 158 -14.49 6.11 1.20
N ARG A 159 -15.56 6.32 1.97
CA ARG A 159 -15.78 7.55 2.73
C ARG A 159 -14.98 7.61 4.03
N TYR A 160 -15.05 6.55 4.85
CA TYR A 160 -14.56 6.55 6.23
C TYR A 160 -13.28 5.73 6.44
N HIS A 161 -13.03 4.74 5.60
CA HIS A 161 -11.92 3.78 5.69
C HIS A 161 -11.02 3.87 4.45
N GLN A 162 -10.53 5.08 4.21
CA GLN A 162 -9.65 5.37 3.08
C GLN A 162 -8.41 4.50 3.13
N LEU A 163 -8.01 3.97 1.97
CA LEU A 163 -6.98 2.93 1.86
C LEU A 163 -5.65 3.33 2.51
N ASP A 164 -5.20 4.58 2.30
CA ASP A 164 -3.98 5.14 2.89
C ASP A 164 -3.99 5.08 4.43
N ARG A 165 -5.12 5.42 5.05
CA ARG A 165 -5.30 5.34 6.50
C ARG A 165 -5.24 3.91 6.99
N GLU A 166 -5.94 3.00 6.32
CA GLU A 166 -5.98 1.60 6.75
C GLU A 166 -4.61 0.93 6.56
N ILE A 167 -3.86 1.26 5.50
CA ILE A 167 -2.48 0.75 5.33
C ILE A 167 -1.58 1.16 6.50
N SER A 168 -1.78 2.35 7.08
CA SER A 168 -0.98 2.78 8.25
C SER A 168 -1.16 1.87 9.46
N GLU A 169 -2.28 1.15 9.55
CA GLU A 169 -2.54 0.19 10.62
C GLU A 169 -1.66 -1.06 10.49
N LEU A 170 -1.10 -1.36 9.31
CA LEU A 170 -0.17 -2.48 9.13
C LEU A 170 1.09 -2.33 10.00
N GLU A 171 1.50 -1.10 10.35
CA GLU A 171 2.62 -0.87 11.27
C GLU A 171 2.35 -1.45 12.66
N LYS A 172 1.07 -1.61 13.04
CA LYS A 172 0.65 -2.14 14.35
C LYS A 172 0.62 -3.66 14.40
N LEU A 173 0.87 -4.37 13.31
CA LEU A 173 0.98 -5.83 13.34
C LEU A 173 2.18 -6.26 14.20
N GLU A 174 1.99 -7.28 15.03
CA GLU A 174 3.00 -7.79 15.97
C GLU A 174 3.57 -6.70 16.91
N GLN A 175 2.72 -5.71 17.25
CA GLN A 175 3.07 -4.44 17.89
C GLN A 175 4.03 -4.57 19.07
N LYS A 176 3.77 -5.50 19.99
CA LYS A 176 4.52 -5.59 21.25
C LYS A 176 5.99 -5.93 21.01
N ASN A 177 6.26 -6.91 20.14
CA ASN A 177 7.62 -7.34 19.83
C ASN A 177 8.33 -6.29 18.97
N VAL A 178 7.63 -5.73 17.97
CA VAL A 178 8.18 -4.72 17.07
C VAL A 178 8.56 -3.44 17.81
N ILE A 179 7.69 -2.89 18.66
CA ILE A 179 7.98 -1.65 19.43
C ILE A 179 9.22 -1.83 20.31
N GLN A 180 9.33 -2.96 21.02
CA GLN A 180 10.47 -3.21 21.89
C GLN A 180 11.78 -3.29 21.08
N LEU A 181 11.79 -4.08 20.00
CA LEU A 181 12.96 -4.21 19.13
C LEU A 181 13.35 -2.86 18.51
N PHE A 182 12.37 -2.09 18.07
CA PHE A 182 12.58 -0.79 17.43
C PHE A 182 13.21 0.22 18.39
N SER A 183 12.73 0.27 19.64
CA SER A 183 13.31 1.13 20.68
C SER A 183 14.77 0.77 20.98
N VAL A 184 15.09 -0.52 21.08
CA VAL A 184 16.46 -1.00 21.29
C VAL A 184 17.35 -0.68 20.08
N ALA A 185 16.85 -0.88 18.86
CA ALA A 185 17.57 -0.55 17.63
C ALA A 185 17.93 0.94 17.56
N ASN A 186 16.97 1.83 17.84
CA ASN A 186 17.21 3.28 17.86
C ASN A 186 18.26 3.70 18.90
N ASN A 187 18.21 3.09 20.09
CA ASN A 187 19.20 3.36 21.14
C ASN A 187 20.60 2.88 20.75
N LEU A 188 20.72 1.70 20.14
CA LEU A 188 22.01 1.22 19.63
C LEU A 188 22.54 2.11 18.50
N TYR A 189 21.66 2.58 17.62
CA TYR A 189 22.02 3.47 16.53
C TYR A 189 22.57 4.81 17.07
N SER A 190 21.90 5.41 18.04
CA SER A 190 22.33 6.69 18.65
C SER A 190 23.63 6.57 19.46
N GLN A 191 23.92 5.38 20.01
CA GLN A 191 25.19 5.08 20.67
C GLN A 191 26.34 4.76 19.70
N GLY A 192 26.11 4.82 18.39
CA GLY A 192 27.10 4.51 17.36
C GLY A 192 27.27 3.01 17.08
N ASN A 193 26.54 2.13 17.77
CA ASN A 193 26.52 0.70 17.49
C ASN A 193 25.58 0.39 16.30
N LYS A 194 25.91 0.94 15.13
CA LYS A 194 25.07 0.89 13.94
C LYS A 194 24.85 -0.55 13.46
N GLN A 195 25.88 -1.41 13.47
CA GLN A 195 25.75 -2.79 12.98
C GLN A 195 24.68 -3.59 13.72
N ASN A 196 24.67 -3.53 15.07
CA ASN A 196 23.66 -4.23 15.85
C ASN A 196 22.27 -3.61 15.68
N ALA A 197 22.18 -2.28 15.53
CA ALA A 197 20.91 -1.61 15.22
C ALA A 197 20.32 -2.10 13.89
N ILE A 198 21.14 -2.19 12.84
CA ILE A 198 20.72 -2.68 11.51
C ILE A 198 20.26 -4.14 11.57
N GLN A 199 20.93 -4.99 12.35
CA GLN A 199 20.46 -6.36 12.56
C GLN A 199 19.07 -6.41 13.17
N LEU A 200 18.79 -5.55 14.17
CA LEU A 200 17.46 -5.47 14.79
C LEU A 200 16.41 -4.89 13.84
N TYR A 201 16.74 -3.87 13.05
CA TYR A 201 15.84 -3.35 12.02
C TYR A 201 15.49 -4.42 10.98
N ASN A 202 16.46 -5.22 10.53
CA ASN A 202 16.19 -6.33 9.62
C ASN A 202 15.33 -7.43 10.28
N GLN A 203 15.51 -7.71 11.57
CA GLN A 203 14.62 -8.60 12.31
C GLN A 203 13.19 -8.06 12.36
N ILE A 204 13.01 -6.74 12.57
CA ILE A 204 11.70 -6.11 12.55
C ILE A 204 11.04 -6.28 11.19
N LEU A 205 11.75 -6.05 10.08
CA LEU A 205 11.18 -6.27 8.75
C LEU A 205 10.92 -7.74 8.43
N GLY A 206 11.64 -8.67 9.06
CA GLY A 206 11.32 -10.10 8.99
C GLY A 206 10.03 -10.48 9.71
N ILE A 207 9.66 -9.75 10.77
CA ILE A 207 8.41 -9.94 11.51
C ILE A 207 7.25 -9.19 10.82
N ASN A 208 7.48 -7.93 10.48
CA ASN A 208 6.53 -7.06 9.81
C ASN A 208 7.21 -6.36 8.63
N PRO A 209 7.09 -6.92 7.41
CA PRO A 209 7.66 -6.31 6.21
C PRO A 209 7.11 -4.90 5.94
N ASN A 210 5.94 -4.56 6.46
CA ASN A 210 5.21 -3.31 6.25
C ASN A 210 5.34 -2.33 7.44
N HIS A 211 6.39 -2.45 8.24
CA HIS A 211 6.71 -1.46 9.28
C HIS A 211 7.48 -0.27 8.68
N PHE A 212 6.76 0.75 8.20
CA PHE A 212 7.32 1.86 7.41
C PHE A 212 8.31 2.72 8.20
N GLN A 213 8.15 2.83 9.51
CA GLN A 213 9.15 3.52 10.32
C GLN A 213 10.55 2.85 10.25
N THR A 214 10.62 1.51 10.26
CA THR A 214 11.91 0.80 10.11
C THR A 214 12.47 0.90 8.70
N ILE A 215 11.60 0.93 7.69
CA ILE A 215 12.00 1.17 6.29
C ILE A 215 12.75 2.51 6.18
N LEU A 216 12.24 3.57 6.81
CA LEU A 216 12.88 4.88 6.81
C LEU A 216 14.23 4.89 7.54
N GLU A 217 14.37 4.21 8.68
CA GLU A 217 15.65 4.13 9.40
C GLU A 217 16.71 3.36 8.59
N LEU A 218 16.33 2.27 7.92
CA LEU A 218 17.23 1.54 7.02
C LEU A 218 17.61 2.37 5.79
N ALA A 219 16.65 3.07 5.17
CA ALA A 219 16.90 3.96 4.05
C ALA A 219 17.93 5.04 4.39
N LYS A 220 17.76 5.66 5.57
CA LYS A 220 18.68 6.66 6.10
C LYS A 220 20.07 6.10 6.32
N TRP A 221 20.18 4.93 6.93
CA TRP A 221 21.48 4.29 7.11
C TRP A 221 22.16 3.98 5.78
N HIS A 222 21.44 3.42 4.81
CA HIS A 222 21.98 3.14 3.48
C HIS A 222 22.46 4.41 2.76
N LEU A 223 21.74 5.52 2.93
CA LEU A 223 22.16 6.82 2.41
C LEU A 223 23.44 7.32 3.11
N GLU A 224 23.55 7.18 4.43
CA GLU A 224 24.74 7.59 5.20
C GLU A 224 26.02 6.85 4.76
N ILE A 225 25.90 5.59 4.30
CA ILE A 225 27.02 4.80 3.78
C ILE A 225 27.16 4.88 2.25
N GLU A 226 26.45 5.82 1.61
CA GLU A 226 26.41 6.03 0.15
C GLU A 226 26.01 4.78 -0.66
N ASN A 227 25.28 3.85 -0.03
CA ASN A 227 24.62 2.74 -0.72
C ASN A 227 23.29 3.21 -1.32
N PHE A 228 23.40 4.03 -2.37
CA PHE A 228 22.26 4.71 -2.99
C PHE A 228 21.21 3.77 -3.54
N ASP A 229 21.60 2.60 -4.07
CA ASP A 229 20.64 1.66 -4.65
C ASP A 229 19.64 1.15 -3.60
N GLN A 230 20.13 0.71 -2.44
CA GLN A 230 19.28 0.27 -1.33
C GLN A 230 18.55 1.44 -0.65
N ALA A 231 19.18 2.60 -0.51
CA ALA A 231 18.52 3.79 0.02
C ALA A 231 17.31 4.19 -0.85
N LEU A 232 17.46 4.18 -2.17
CA LEU A 232 16.39 4.48 -3.11
C LEU A 232 15.29 3.43 -3.09
N GLU A 233 15.60 2.15 -2.94
CA GLU A 233 14.59 1.10 -2.80
C GLU A 233 13.67 1.38 -1.60
N PHE A 234 14.24 1.62 -0.42
CA PHE A 234 13.46 1.88 0.79
C PHE A 234 12.75 3.25 0.75
N TYR A 235 13.39 4.32 0.29
CA TYR A 235 12.73 5.62 0.18
C TYR A 235 11.63 5.65 -0.90
N GLN A 236 11.81 4.92 -2.01
CA GLN A 236 10.75 4.77 -3.02
C GLN A 236 9.53 4.09 -2.40
N ARG A 237 9.76 3.04 -1.61
CA ARG A 237 8.69 2.32 -0.91
C ARG A 237 7.98 3.20 0.13
N ALA A 238 8.73 3.99 0.90
CA ALA A 238 8.17 4.95 1.83
C ALA A 238 7.39 6.08 1.12
N TYR A 239 7.87 6.54 -0.04
CA TYR A 239 7.18 7.52 -0.89
C TYR A 239 5.89 6.98 -1.47
N GLN A 240 5.83 5.70 -1.84
CA GLN A 240 4.59 5.08 -2.30
C GLN A 240 3.50 5.06 -1.20
N PHE A 241 3.89 4.85 0.06
CA PHE A 241 2.96 4.85 1.20
C PHE A 241 2.51 6.25 1.62
N ASP A 242 3.44 7.17 1.87
CA ASP A 242 3.15 8.56 2.23
C ASP A 242 3.92 9.50 1.29
N PRO A 243 3.35 9.79 0.11
CA PRO A 243 4.00 10.64 -0.88
C PRO A 243 4.24 12.06 -0.39
N ILE A 244 3.39 12.58 0.50
CA ILE A 244 3.51 13.97 0.97
C ILE A 244 4.71 14.10 1.89
N ARG A 245 4.87 13.17 2.84
CA ARG A 245 5.97 13.21 3.82
C ARG A 245 7.31 12.81 3.24
N ASN A 246 7.33 11.85 2.32
CA ASN A 246 8.57 11.21 1.87
C ASN A 246 9.05 11.68 0.49
N LYS A 247 8.36 12.65 -0.14
CA LYS A 247 8.76 13.21 -1.44
C LYS A 247 10.16 13.81 -1.41
N ASP A 248 10.40 14.72 -0.45
CA ASP A 248 11.63 15.52 -0.44
C ASP A 248 12.85 14.63 -0.21
N ILE A 249 12.77 13.67 0.72
CA ILE A 249 13.87 12.75 0.98
C ILE A 249 14.18 11.83 -0.22
N LEU A 250 13.16 11.40 -0.98
CA LEU A 250 13.38 10.64 -2.21
C LEU A 250 14.05 11.51 -3.29
N LEU A 251 13.60 12.76 -3.46
CA LEU A 251 14.21 13.71 -4.39
C LEU A 251 15.67 13.99 -4.04
N ASP A 252 15.98 14.25 -2.78
CA ASP A 252 17.34 14.50 -2.30
C ASP A 252 18.23 13.27 -2.53
N THR A 253 17.72 12.07 -2.24
CA THR A 253 18.46 10.82 -2.47
C THR A 253 18.77 10.62 -3.95
N LEU A 254 17.81 10.88 -4.85
CA LEU A 254 18.02 10.80 -6.30
C LEU A 254 19.05 11.82 -6.80
N GLN A 255 19.00 13.06 -6.29
CA GLN A 255 19.96 14.10 -6.65
C GLN A 255 21.38 13.76 -6.17
N ASN A 256 21.51 13.26 -4.93
CA ASN A 256 22.78 12.84 -4.37
C ASN A 256 23.38 11.66 -5.15
N TYR A 257 22.56 10.68 -5.51
CA TYR A 257 23.04 9.56 -6.32
C TYR A 257 23.46 10.01 -7.72
N GLY A 258 22.63 10.83 -8.38
CA GLY A 258 22.95 11.42 -9.68
C GLY A 258 24.25 12.22 -9.64
N HIS A 259 24.51 12.95 -8.54
CA HIS A 259 25.74 13.72 -8.37
C HIS A 259 26.96 12.83 -8.16
N SER A 260 26.85 11.77 -7.34
CA SER A 260 27.92 10.79 -7.15
C SER A 260 28.29 10.10 -8.47
N LEU A 261 27.29 9.66 -9.25
CA LEU A 261 27.48 9.06 -10.58
C LEU A 261 28.11 10.05 -11.57
N PHE A 262 27.75 11.33 -11.49
CA PHE A 262 28.34 12.37 -12.30
C PHE A 262 29.84 12.53 -12.02
N ILE A 263 30.25 12.56 -10.75
CA ILE A 263 31.67 12.61 -10.34
C ILE A 263 32.43 11.38 -10.84
N GLN A 264 31.78 10.21 -10.82
CA GLN A 264 32.31 8.95 -11.35
C GLN A 264 32.33 8.89 -12.89
N LYS A 265 31.84 9.93 -13.57
CA LYS A 265 31.67 10.02 -15.03
C LYS A 265 30.71 8.99 -15.62
N GLU A 266 29.84 8.41 -14.80
CA GLU A 266 28.77 7.51 -15.24
C GLU A 266 27.55 8.31 -15.73
N PHE A 267 27.76 9.13 -16.76
CA PHE A 267 26.80 10.14 -17.23
C PHE A 267 25.43 9.58 -17.61
N ALA A 268 25.39 8.39 -18.22
CA ALA A 268 24.14 7.73 -18.58
C ALA A 268 23.28 7.38 -17.35
N LYS A 269 23.90 6.85 -16.28
CA LYS A 269 23.21 6.54 -15.03
C LYS A 269 22.84 7.80 -14.27
N ALA A 270 23.73 8.80 -14.25
CA ALA A 270 23.45 10.10 -13.62
C ALA A 270 22.21 10.76 -14.25
N ARG A 271 22.13 10.77 -15.59
CA ARG A 271 20.96 11.24 -16.34
C ARG A 271 19.69 10.53 -15.91
N GLN A 272 19.72 9.20 -15.80
CA GLN A 272 18.56 8.44 -15.36
C GLN A 272 18.04 8.89 -13.99
N GLN A 273 18.92 9.20 -13.03
CA GLN A 273 18.48 9.68 -11.71
C GLN A 273 17.89 11.08 -11.77
N TYR A 274 18.48 11.99 -12.56
CA TYR A 274 17.93 13.35 -12.74
C TYR A 274 16.60 13.35 -13.53
N ASP A 275 16.44 12.46 -14.50
CA ASP A 275 15.16 12.28 -15.20
C ASP A 275 14.07 11.80 -14.23
N ARG A 276 14.39 10.88 -13.31
CA ARG A 276 13.47 10.46 -12.23
C ARG A 276 13.07 11.62 -11.31
N VAL A 277 13.99 12.53 -11.00
CA VAL A 277 13.68 13.77 -10.26
C VAL A 277 12.65 14.60 -11.01
N LEU A 278 12.80 14.75 -12.34
CA LEU A 278 11.87 15.53 -13.16
C LEU A 278 10.50 14.86 -13.35
N VAL A 279 10.42 13.53 -13.25
CA VAL A 279 9.12 12.82 -13.20
C VAL A 279 8.34 13.20 -11.93
N ILE A 280 9.01 13.29 -10.78
CA ILE A 280 8.40 13.62 -9.48
C ILE A 280 8.18 15.13 -9.32
N GLN A 281 9.11 15.93 -9.83
CA GLN A 281 9.10 17.40 -9.80
C GLN A 281 9.56 17.98 -11.14
N PRO A 282 8.63 18.19 -12.10
CA PRO A 282 8.95 18.65 -13.45
C PRO A 282 9.71 19.98 -13.53
N ASN A 283 9.51 20.86 -12.56
CA ASN A 283 10.12 22.20 -12.50
C ASN A 283 11.36 22.25 -11.57
N CYS A 284 12.06 21.13 -11.38
CA CYS A 284 13.28 21.07 -10.57
C CYS A 284 14.47 21.69 -11.32
N SER A 285 14.79 22.95 -11.01
CA SER A 285 15.87 23.71 -11.67
C SER A 285 17.25 23.06 -11.48
N SER A 286 17.54 22.52 -10.30
CA SER A 286 18.82 21.84 -10.02
C SER A 286 19.02 20.62 -10.92
N ALA A 287 18.00 19.77 -11.10
CA ALA A 287 18.08 18.61 -11.99
C ALA A 287 18.24 19.02 -13.46
N GLN A 288 17.53 20.05 -13.92
CA GLN A 288 17.68 20.56 -15.29
C GLN A 288 19.09 21.09 -15.57
N GLN A 289 19.69 21.81 -14.60
CA GLN A 289 21.07 22.28 -14.69
C GLN A 289 22.07 21.12 -14.79
N ARG A 290 21.92 20.09 -13.93
CA ARG A 290 22.78 18.91 -13.97
C ARG A 290 22.69 18.14 -15.29
N LEU A 291 21.49 18.02 -15.86
CA LEU A 291 21.29 17.42 -17.19
C LEU A 291 21.97 18.24 -18.31
N ALA A 292 21.93 19.58 -18.22
CA ALA A 292 22.64 20.44 -19.17
C ALA A 292 24.16 20.31 -19.03
N GLU A 293 24.69 20.26 -17.80
CA GLU A 293 26.10 20.00 -17.53
C GLU A 293 26.56 18.68 -18.17
N ILE A 294 25.82 17.59 -17.94
CA ILE A 294 26.10 16.28 -18.55
C ILE A 294 26.21 16.36 -20.08
N ARG A 295 25.25 17.04 -20.74
CA ARG A 295 25.26 17.19 -22.21
C ARG A 295 26.50 17.94 -22.71
N ILE A 296 26.92 18.97 -21.98
CA ILE A 296 28.12 19.73 -22.32
C ILE A 296 29.37 18.84 -22.22
N PHE A 297 29.52 18.08 -21.13
CA PHE A 297 30.65 17.15 -20.97
C PHE A 297 30.72 16.10 -22.09
N GLU A 298 29.60 15.47 -22.43
CA GLU A 298 29.56 14.49 -23.53
C GLU A 298 29.86 15.12 -24.89
N SER A 299 29.41 16.36 -25.14
CA SER A 299 29.74 17.08 -26.38
C SER A 299 31.23 17.41 -26.48
N ASN A 300 31.88 17.70 -25.35
CA ASN A 300 33.30 18.00 -25.27
C ASN A 300 34.19 16.76 -25.41
N GLU A 301 33.77 15.60 -24.89
CA GLU A 301 34.47 14.32 -25.13
C GLU A 301 34.32 13.85 -26.59
N ASN A 302 33.15 14.05 -27.20
CA ASN A 302 32.96 13.70 -28.61
C ASN A 302 33.78 14.59 -29.56
N THR A 303 34.11 15.82 -29.16
CA THR A 303 34.94 16.73 -29.95
C THR A 303 36.44 16.52 -29.75
N SER A 304 36.88 16.02 -28.60
CA SER A 304 38.30 15.70 -28.33
C SER A 304 38.77 14.39 -28.98
N HIS A 305 37.85 13.51 -29.40
CA HIS A 305 38.16 12.29 -30.15
C HIS A 305 38.15 12.46 -31.69
N ILE A 306 37.96 13.68 -32.22
CA ILE A 306 38.07 13.96 -33.66
C ILE A 306 39.50 14.41 -33.98
N ASN A 307 40.39 13.46 -34.31
CA ASN A 307 41.58 13.79 -35.08
C ASN A 307 41.15 14.30 -36.48
N PRO A 308 41.68 15.42 -36.98
CA PRO A 308 41.32 15.90 -38.31
C PRO A 308 42.00 15.03 -39.36
N THR A 309 41.24 14.13 -40.00
CA THR A 309 41.65 13.60 -41.31
C THR A 309 41.11 14.50 -42.43
N PRO A 310 41.92 14.85 -43.43
CA PRO A 310 41.55 15.82 -44.43
C PRO A 310 40.57 15.20 -45.44
N GLY A 311 39.45 15.88 -45.63
CA GLY A 311 38.63 15.90 -46.84
C GLY A 311 37.99 14.58 -47.26
N ASP A 312 36.65 14.53 -47.24
CA ASP A 312 35.98 14.63 -48.53
C ASP A 312 34.55 15.13 -48.42
N LYS A 313 34.14 15.85 -49.47
CA LYS A 313 32.81 16.41 -49.64
C LYS A 313 31.81 15.30 -49.90
N GLN A 314 30.72 15.23 -49.14
CA GLN A 314 29.41 14.97 -49.74
C GLN A 314 28.23 15.32 -48.82
N LYS A 315 27.51 16.36 -49.22
CA LYS A 315 26.14 16.66 -48.79
C LYS A 315 25.23 15.47 -49.09
N LYS A 316 24.45 15.01 -48.12
CA LYS A 316 23.06 14.57 -48.36
C LYS A 316 22.15 15.04 -47.23
N SER A 317 21.18 15.85 -47.62
CA SER A 317 20.05 16.27 -46.81
C SER A 317 19.14 15.07 -46.54
N VAL A 318 18.64 14.95 -45.31
CA VAL A 318 17.43 14.17 -45.03
C VAL A 318 16.52 15.02 -44.16
N LYS A 319 15.29 15.17 -44.63
CA LYS A 319 14.22 16.01 -44.08
C LYS A 319 13.74 15.44 -42.74
N VAL A 320 13.54 16.34 -41.77
CA VAL A 320 12.74 16.09 -40.57
C VAL A 320 11.28 15.88 -40.99
N LEU A 321 10.71 14.73 -40.66
CA LEU A 321 9.26 14.53 -40.65
C LEU A 321 8.80 14.44 -39.19
N LEU A 322 7.96 15.38 -38.78
CA LEU A 322 7.14 15.25 -37.57
C LEU A 322 6.22 14.05 -37.75
N GLY A 323 6.39 13.03 -36.90
CA GLY A 323 5.46 11.94 -36.73
C GLY A 323 5.02 11.88 -35.27
N VAL A 324 3.79 12.32 -35.01
CA VAL A 324 3.07 12.03 -33.76
C VAL A 324 2.91 10.51 -33.66
N GLY A 325 3.49 9.91 -32.63
CA GLY A 325 3.43 8.48 -32.37
C GLY A 325 3.34 8.21 -30.88
N ILE A 326 2.15 7.80 -30.46
CA ILE A 326 1.78 7.30 -29.13
C ILE A 326 2.81 6.23 -28.69
N VAL A 327 3.48 6.44 -27.56
CA VAL A 327 4.28 5.39 -26.92
C VAL A 327 3.45 4.77 -25.80
N ALA A 328 3.01 3.55 -26.08
CA ALA A 328 2.40 2.63 -25.15
C ALA A 328 3.32 2.35 -23.95
N VAL A 329 2.71 2.24 -22.77
CA VAL A 329 3.34 1.70 -21.56
C VAL A 329 3.74 0.25 -21.84
N ILE A 330 5.02 0.00 -22.09
CA ILE A 330 5.61 -1.34 -22.05
C ILE A 330 6.40 -1.42 -20.76
N ALA A 331 5.73 -1.87 -19.70
CA ALA A 331 6.37 -2.33 -18.47
C ALA A 331 6.35 -3.86 -18.44
N ILE A 332 7.08 -4.51 -19.36
CA ILE A 332 7.51 -5.90 -19.20
C ILE A 332 8.92 -6.03 -19.78
N SER A 333 9.94 -5.95 -18.92
CA SER A 333 11.08 -6.89 -18.90
C SER A 333 12.07 -6.53 -17.80
N ALA A 334 11.74 -6.84 -16.54
CA ALA A 334 12.73 -7.11 -15.50
C ALA A 334 12.23 -8.10 -14.44
N VAL A 335 11.17 -8.88 -14.71
CA VAL A 335 10.65 -9.89 -13.76
C VAL A 335 11.40 -11.23 -13.83
N SER A 336 12.41 -11.39 -14.70
CA SER A 336 13.12 -12.67 -14.85
C SER A 336 14.47 -12.78 -14.12
N ARG A 337 14.77 -11.95 -13.12
CA ARG A 337 16.04 -12.07 -12.35
C ARG A 337 15.96 -11.96 -10.82
N VAL A 338 14.80 -12.25 -10.21
CA VAL A 338 14.69 -12.42 -8.74
C VAL A 338 14.16 -13.80 -8.29
N TYR A 339 13.72 -14.68 -9.19
CA TYR A 339 13.37 -16.07 -8.83
C TYR A 339 14.56 -17.04 -8.75
N ARG A 340 15.63 -16.66 -8.04
CA ARG A 340 16.63 -17.61 -7.51
C ARG A 340 17.09 -17.18 -6.12
N LEU A 341 16.20 -17.36 -5.13
CA LEU A 341 16.55 -17.34 -3.72
C LEU A 341 16.06 -18.62 -3.03
N PHE A 342 16.30 -19.78 -3.64
CA PHE A 342 16.23 -21.07 -2.93
C PHE A 342 17.30 -22.00 -3.50
N SER A 343 18.56 -21.70 -3.16
CA SER A 343 19.61 -22.71 -3.25
C SER A 343 19.44 -23.65 -2.05
N PRO A 344 19.29 -24.98 -2.25
CA PRO A 344 19.20 -25.92 -1.13
C PRO A 344 20.49 -25.84 -0.28
N CYS A 345 20.34 -25.97 1.04
CA CYS A 345 21.48 -25.91 1.96
C CYS A 345 22.55 -26.98 1.61
N PRO A 346 23.85 -26.70 1.82
CA PRO A 346 24.91 -27.66 1.61
C PRO A 346 24.73 -28.95 2.43
N PRO A 347 25.27 -30.10 1.98
CA PRO A 347 25.19 -31.35 2.73
C PRO A 347 25.79 -31.21 4.14
N GLY A 348 24.96 -31.37 5.17
CA GLY A 348 25.36 -31.24 6.59
C GLY A 348 24.69 -30.10 7.35
N GLU A 349 23.92 -29.25 6.66
CA GLU A 349 23.16 -28.13 7.26
C GLU A 349 21.64 -28.36 7.17
N GLN A 350 20.88 -27.79 8.11
CA GLN A 350 19.41 -27.78 8.06
C GLN A 350 18.88 -26.36 7.97
N GLU A 351 17.82 -26.21 7.17
CA GLU A 351 17.08 -24.97 6.99
C GLU A 351 16.27 -24.63 8.25
N LYS A 352 16.41 -23.38 8.72
CA LYS A 352 15.63 -22.84 9.84
C LYS A 352 15.06 -21.49 9.43
N PHE A 353 13.75 -21.33 9.59
CA PHE A 353 13.01 -20.09 9.27
C PHE A 353 13.08 -19.62 7.80
N GLY A 354 13.17 -20.55 6.84
CA GLY A 354 12.98 -20.24 5.42
C GLY A 354 14.10 -19.46 4.71
N ILE A 355 15.15 -19.04 5.42
CA ILE A 355 16.26 -18.24 4.87
C ILE A 355 17.64 -18.53 5.48
N LEU A 356 17.75 -19.40 6.50
CA LEU A 356 19.01 -19.60 7.24
C LEU A 356 19.41 -21.09 7.27
N CYS A 357 20.63 -21.41 6.80
CA CYS A 357 21.23 -22.75 6.94
C CYS A 357 22.13 -22.81 8.19
N VAL A 358 21.99 -23.85 9.01
CA VAL A 358 22.77 -24.02 10.25
C VAL A 358 23.41 -25.41 10.29
N VAL A 359 24.70 -25.46 10.65
CA VAL A 359 25.48 -26.70 10.81
C VAL A 359 25.01 -27.49 12.03
N LYS A 360 24.81 -28.81 11.87
CA LYS A 360 24.53 -29.71 12.99
C LYS A 360 25.76 -29.86 13.89
N GLY A 361 25.84 -29.05 14.94
CA GLY A 361 26.82 -29.21 16.02
C GLY A 361 26.30 -30.15 17.11
N GLY A 362 26.90 -31.33 17.21
CA GLY A 362 26.73 -32.27 18.31
C GLY A 362 27.20 -31.72 19.65
N THR A 363 26.65 -32.31 20.70
CA THR A 363 26.92 -32.09 22.13
C THR A 363 28.40 -32.06 22.50
N ASN A 364 28.84 -31.06 23.27
CA ASN A 364 29.58 -31.31 24.51
C ASN A 364 29.62 -30.12 25.50
N SER A 365 29.14 -30.42 26.70
CA SER A 365 29.48 -29.94 28.06
C SER A 365 30.36 -28.70 28.27
N GLY A 366 29.86 -27.77 29.10
CA GLY A 366 30.65 -26.66 29.65
C GLY A 366 29.91 -25.80 30.67
N ASN A 367 29.45 -26.43 31.75
CA ASN A 367 28.89 -25.91 33.00
C ASN A 367 29.26 -24.46 33.41
N ARG A 368 28.25 -23.66 33.80
CA ARG A 368 28.25 -22.79 35.02
C ARG A 368 26.85 -22.23 35.33
N ASP A 369 26.19 -22.94 36.23
CA ASP A 369 25.41 -22.49 37.41
C ASP A 369 24.17 -21.56 37.30
N PHE A 370 23.01 -22.24 37.44
CA PHE A 370 21.75 -21.99 38.18
C PHE A 370 21.77 -20.97 39.37
N PRO A 371 20.62 -20.55 39.98
CA PRO A 371 19.31 -21.23 39.99
C PRO A 371 18.00 -20.41 39.92
N ILE A 372 16.96 -21.12 39.48
CA ILE A 372 15.54 -20.90 39.81
C ILE A 372 15.21 -21.62 41.14
N ARG A 373 14.49 -20.96 42.06
CA ARG A 373 13.74 -21.62 43.15
C ARG A 373 12.28 -21.12 43.19
N ARG A 374 11.37 -22.00 42.75
CA ARG A 374 10.19 -22.51 43.50
C ARG A 374 9.73 -21.70 44.74
N MET A 375 8.47 -21.26 44.79
CA MET A 375 7.38 -21.97 45.49
C MET A 375 6.05 -21.21 45.45
N VAL A 376 4.99 -21.98 45.24
CA VAL A 376 3.60 -21.69 45.58
C VAL A 376 3.47 -21.54 47.09
N GLU A 377 2.77 -20.51 47.58
CA GLU A 377 1.95 -20.64 48.80
C GLU A 377 0.83 -19.59 48.83
N ILE A 378 -0.40 -20.11 48.81
CA ILE A 378 -1.63 -19.40 49.16
C ILE A 378 -1.64 -19.22 50.68
N LYS A 379 -1.84 -18.01 51.18
CA LYS A 379 -2.53 -17.79 52.47
C LYS A 379 -3.34 -16.50 52.48
N GLN A 380 -4.62 -16.71 52.74
CA GLN A 380 -5.66 -15.75 53.01
C GLN A 380 -5.51 -15.07 54.39
N VAL A 381 -6.05 -13.84 54.47
CA VAL A 381 -6.79 -13.24 55.62
C VAL A 381 -5.97 -12.75 56.83
N LYS A 382 -5.98 -11.42 57.11
CA LYS A 382 -6.86 -10.72 58.11
C LYS A 382 -6.40 -9.27 58.39
N LYS A 383 -7.39 -8.35 58.39
CA LYS A 383 -7.58 -7.16 59.25
C LYS A 383 -6.39 -6.20 59.50
N LYS A 384 -6.58 -4.94 59.10
CA LYS A 384 -7.04 -3.88 60.01
C LYS A 384 -7.78 -2.79 59.24
#